data_AF-K8F2R9-F1
#
_entry.id   AF-K8F2R9-F1
#
_cell.length_a   1.000
_cell.length_b   1.000
_cell.length_c   1.000
_cell.angle_alpha   90.00
_cell.angle_beta   90.00
_cell.angle_gamma   90.00
#
_symmetry.space_group_name_H-M   'P 1'
#
loop_
_entity.id
_entity.type
_entity.pdbx_description
1 polymer ?
#
loop_
_entity_poly.entity_id
_entity_poly.type
_entity_poly.pdbx_seq_one_letter_code
_entity_poly.pdbx_strand_id
1 'polypeptide(L)'
;MTDRRPQFFEELLIEIKDNGPSCSYVRAVHDYLKGTDATFASFDHLNACRCLMRLCVKDEACASEVFESDEICEYLRQGLREREDVVRCKNTLYVMINAMQCATKFVKTHIVEVIVMDPHFKDLPRTVPAVRPVLAKLIALSMRSAEFVNKQRDYEAEGRCLHLVNSYDFVQHFFGALLLWTREWTLEEEDEARADVECIFERVVDAEYFPTMFRNLHEKQEANARRKEVLLREYLFKDFGGDATACFAKVEKMVPVLFCDAQSTLLHFLGRLSVKARRFDGKTVNDKHPYVLPESVMAFLLDTTREAAKACKKYAKNDDAGFAERNVLRECLFTLRSISEIESTPHVPDTVGFLAGTGLARLLVGMIIALDPPSGSRQSMKAKGPAKAEEIPKFPIDDQAFGGQNFVRDNFPTVKPYNGYRVDIIATLANASHRRPRVCEDVRKLGGVAVVLSHTRGEEGDDGAMDGCEEEPFLREWALWGTRNLCEADDVIRKEIEVLAPEKILEAEELMKRGLRAELNPETGKPRVVSIEKSSKVEMETVSALGGGPMATRRTKKVRHVETQKNEDDRKEVRAEEEEFQIPKNWKVAEL
;
A
#
# COMPACT_ATOMS: atom_id res chain seq x y z
N MET A 1 24.01 -38.96 -48.35
CA MET A 1 22.56 -38.68 -48.27
C MET A 1 22.42 -37.20 -47.99
N THR A 2 21.74 -36.44 -48.85
CA THR A 2 21.44 -35.04 -48.60
C THR A 2 20.36 -34.92 -47.52
N ASP A 3 20.55 -34.00 -46.59
CA ASP A 3 19.70 -33.89 -45.40
C ASP A 3 18.35 -33.26 -45.74
N ARG A 4 17.31 -34.09 -45.90
CA ARG A 4 15.95 -33.65 -46.25
C ARG A 4 15.17 -33.06 -45.08
N ARG A 5 15.71 -33.11 -43.86
CA ARG A 5 15.00 -32.75 -42.61
C ARG A 5 14.39 -31.34 -42.61
N PRO A 6 15.08 -30.27 -43.06
CA PRO A 6 14.50 -28.92 -43.06
C PRO A 6 13.29 -28.73 -43.98
N GLN A 7 13.15 -29.54 -45.04
CA GLN A 7 12.11 -29.37 -46.06
C GLN A 7 10.73 -29.86 -45.58
N PHE A 8 10.70 -30.89 -44.74
CA PHE A 8 9.45 -31.53 -44.29
C PHE A 8 8.47 -30.55 -43.65
N PHE A 9 8.92 -29.75 -42.68
CA PHE A 9 8.05 -28.78 -42.01
C PHE A 9 7.71 -27.58 -42.90
N GLU A 10 8.50 -27.24 -43.92
CA GLU A 10 8.17 -26.17 -44.85
C GLU A 10 7.08 -26.62 -45.84
N GLU A 11 7.18 -27.84 -46.37
CA GLU A 11 6.14 -28.48 -47.19
C GLU A 11 4.84 -28.63 -46.38
N LEU A 12 4.92 -29.15 -45.16
CA LEU A 12 3.77 -29.29 -44.26
C LEU A 12 3.13 -27.93 -43.89
N LEU A 13 3.93 -26.87 -43.72
CA LEU A 13 3.42 -25.51 -43.49
C LEU A 13 2.63 -24.95 -44.68
N ILE A 14 3.01 -25.32 -45.90
CA ILE A 14 2.28 -24.96 -47.13
C ILE A 14 0.97 -25.76 -47.18
N GLU A 15 1.01 -27.07 -46.95
CA GLU A 15 -0.20 -27.91 -46.95
C GLU A 15 -1.23 -27.46 -45.90
N ILE A 16 -0.80 -27.15 -44.66
CA ILE A 16 -1.68 -26.61 -43.61
C ILE A 16 -2.24 -25.22 -43.99
N LYS A 17 -1.48 -24.42 -44.76
CA LYS A 17 -1.94 -23.10 -45.22
C LYS A 17 -3.04 -23.22 -46.26
N ASP A 18 -2.88 -24.16 -47.18
CA ASP A 18 -3.70 -24.26 -48.38
C ASP A 18 -4.95 -25.14 -48.15
N ASN A 19 -4.84 -26.16 -47.28
CA ASN A 19 -5.92 -27.10 -46.96
C ASN A 19 -6.55 -26.90 -45.57
N GLY A 20 -5.91 -26.14 -44.68
CA GLY A 20 -6.32 -25.96 -43.29
C GLY A 20 -5.71 -26.98 -42.31
N PRO A 21 -6.03 -26.88 -41.00
CA PRO A 21 -5.60 -27.85 -40.01
C PRO A 21 -6.24 -29.23 -40.23
N SER A 22 -5.52 -30.30 -39.91
CA SER A 22 -6.02 -31.68 -39.96
C SER A 22 -5.23 -32.59 -39.03
N CYS A 23 -5.93 -33.52 -38.37
CA CYS A 23 -5.39 -34.64 -37.61
C CYS A 23 -4.29 -35.44 -38.36
N SER A 24 -4.41 -35.57 -39.70
CA SER A 24 -3.38 -36.23 -40.52
C SER A 24 -2.02 -35.52 -40.44
N TYR A 25 -2.02 -34.20 -40.34
CA TYR A 25 -0.81 -33.40 -40.21
C TYR A 25 -0.22 -33.45 -38.81
N VAL A 26 -1.05 -33.59 -37.76
CA VAL A 26 -0.58 -33.84 -36.39
C VAL A 26 0.20 -35.16 -36.33
N ARG A 27 -0.35 -36.23 -36.91
CA ARG A 27 0.32 -37.54 -37.00
C ARG A 27 1.63 -37.47 -37.79
N ALA A 28 1.66 -36.72 -38.90
CA ALA A 28 2.89 -36.51 -39.65
C ALA A 28 3.98 -35.82 -38.80
N VAL A 29 3.63 -34.85 -37.95
CA VAL A 29 4.58 -34.26 -36.99
C VAL A 29 5.02 -35.29 -35.95
N HIS A 30 4.10 -36.03 -35.32
CA HIS A 30 4.44 -37.09 -34.36
C HIS A 30 5.40 -38.14 -34.95
N ASP A 31 5.09 -38.67 -36.14
CA ASP A 31 5.89 -39.73 -36.79
C ASP A 31 7.30 -39.22 -37.14
N TYR A 32 7.43 -37.94 -37.51
CA TYR A 32 8.72 -37.29 -37.72
C TYR A 32 9.52 -37.18 -36.41
N LEU A 33 8.91 -36.65 -35.35
CA LEU A 33 9.56 -36.48 -34.03
C LEU A 33 10.01 -37.83 -33.43
N LYS A 34 9.18 -38.88 -33.60
CA LYS A 34 9.47 -40.25 -33.15
C LYS A 34 10.66 -40.89 -33.87
N GLY A 35 10.97 -40.44 -35.08
CA GLY A 35 12.09 -40.91 -35.90
C GLY A 35 13.42 -40.18 -35.67
N THR A 36 13.49 -39.21 -34.75
CA THR A 36 14.66 -38.34 -34.54
C THR A 36 15.29 -38.51 -33.15
N ASP A 37 16.60 -38.77 -33.11
CA ASP A 37 17.39 -38.72 -31.87
C ASP A 37 17.41 -37.32 -31.26
N ALA A 38 17.49 -37.24 -29.93
CA ALA A 38 17.19 -36.06 -29.11
C ALA A 38 18.03 -34.78 -29.36
N THR A 39 19.03 -34.80 -30.25
CA THR A 39 19.80 -33.62 -30.65
C THR A 39 19.10 -32.87 -31.79
N PHE A 40 18.00 -32.17 -31.48
CA PHE A 40 17.32 -31.30 -32.43
C PHE A 40 18.16 -30.07 -32.80
N ALA A 41 18.32 -29.80 -34.09
CA ALA A 41 18.86 -28.54 -34.57
C ALA A 41 17.83 -27.42 -34.43
N SER A 42 18.27 -26.20 -34.09
CA SER A 42 17.38 -25.05 -33.83
C SER A 42 16.49 -24.66 -35.02
N PHE A 43 16.92 -24.94 -36.25
CA PHE A 43 16.15 -24.65 -37.46
C PHE A 43 14.86 -25.49 -37.56
N ASP A 44 14.95 -26.79 -37.27
CA ASP A 44 13.78 -27.69 -37.32
C ASP A 44 12.75 -27.32 -36.25
N HIS A 45 13.20 -26.87 -35.05
CA HIS A 45 12.30 -26.47 -33.96
C HIS A 45 11.38 -25.30 -34.35
N LEU A 46 11.90 -24.29 -35.05
CA LEU A 46 11.12 -23.13 -35.46
C LEU A 46 9.97 -23.52 -36.41
N ASN A 47 10.26 -24.33 -37.42
CA ASN A 47 9.25 -24.72 -38.41
C ASN A 47 8.28 -25.79 -37.85
N ALA A 48 8.74 -26.71 -37.01
CA ALA A 48 7.88 -27.63 -36.27
C ALA A 48 6.89 -26.90 -35.35
N CYS A 49 7.35 -25.94 -34.54
CA CYS A 49 6.46 -25.13 -33.72
C CYS A 49 5.50 -24.26 -34.55
N ARG A 50 5.90 -23.79 -35.74
CA ARG A 50 4.97 -23.11 -36.67
C ARG A 50 3.88 -24.04 -37.19
N CYS A 51 4.19 -25.31 -37.48
CA CYS A 51 3.20 -26.32 -37.83
C CYS A 51 2.21 -26.50 -36.68
N LEU A 52 2.72 -26.85 -35.49
CA LEU A 52 1.92 -27.08 -34.29
C LEU A 52 1.07 -25.85 -33.91
N MET A 53 1.63 -24.64 -34.00
CA MET A 53 0.90 -23.40 -33.79
C MET A 53 -0.31 -23.29 -34.72
N ARG A 54 -0.16 -23.58 -36.01
CA ARG A 54 -1.28 -23.53 -36.97
C ARG A 54 -2.30 -24.66 -36.77
N LEU A 55 -1.83 -25.86 -36.45
CA LEU A 55 -2.71 -26.99 -36.14
C LEU A 55 -3.56 -26.71 -34.90
N CYS A 56 -3.03 -25.97 -33.93
CA CYS A 56 -3.77 -25.56 -32.73
C CYS A 56 -4.59 -24.26 -32.90
N VAL A 57 -4.68 -23.65 -34.09
CA VAL A 57 -5.51 -22.44 -34.29
C VAL A 57 -6.94 -22.82 -34.66
N LYS A 58 -7.85 -22.65 -33.68
CA LYS A 58 -9.31 -22.79 -33.84
C LYS A 58 -9.79 -24.20 -34.26
N ASP A 59 -8.96 -25.22 -34.12
CA ASP A 59 -9.31 -26.61 -34.36
C ASP A 59 -9.13 -27.43 -33.07
N GLU A 60 -10.26 -27.83 -32.47
CA GLU A 60 -10.30 -28.58 -31.21
C GLU A 60 -9.73 -30.00 -31.35
N ALA A 61 -9.92 -30.63 -32.51
CA ALA A 61 -9.49 -32.01 -32.75
C ALA A 61 -7.97 -32.07 -32.93
N CYS A 62 -7.40 -31.18 -33.74
CA CYS A 62 -5.96 -31.04 -33.88
C CYS A 62 -5.29 -30.63 -32.57
N ALA A 63 -5.85 -29.65 -31.85
CA ALA A 63 -5.29 -29.22 -30.57
C ALA A 63 -5.33 -30.34 -29.52
N SER A 64 -6.33 -31.23 -29.55
CA SER A 64 -6.40 -32.37 -28.64
C SER A 64 -5.37 -33.44 -29.02
N GLU A 65 -5.29 -33.85 -30.28
CA GLU A 65 -4.34 -34.86 -30.75
C GLU A 65 -2.87 -34.42 -30.57
N VAL A 66 -2.58 -33.11 -30.64
CA VAL A 66 -1.25 -32.54 -30.34
C VAL A 66 -0.84 -32.76 -28.88
N PHE A 67 -1.77 -32.64 -27.93
CA PHE A 67 -1.49 -32.73 -26.49
C PHE A 67 -1.85 -34.10 -25.87
N GLU A 68 -2.42 -35.01 -26.65
CA GLU A 68 -2.55 -36.45 -26.33
C GLU A 68 -1.32 -37.27 -26.77
N SER A 69 -0.40 -36.67 -27.57
CA SER A 69 0.85 -37.32 -27.98
C SER A 69 1.98 -37.07 -26.99
N ASP A 70 2.49 -38.14 -26.37
CA ASP A 70 3.64 -38.10 -25.46
C ASP A 70 4.90 -37.53 -26.14
N GLU A 71 5.18 -37.92 -27.40
CA GLU A 71 6.33 -37.45 -28.17
C GLU A 71 6.26 -35.94 -28.46
N ILE A 72 5.09 -35.42 -28.85
CA ILE A 72 4.92 -33.97 -29.06
C ILE A 72 5.02 -33.24 -27.72
N CYS A 73 4.39 -33.75 -26.66
CA CYS A 73 4.47 -33.16 -25.32
C CYS A 73 5.91 -33.10 -24.80
N GLU A 74 6.73 -34.15 -24.93
CA GLU A 74 8.12 -34.12 -24.49
C GLU A 74 8.99 -33.22 -25.38
N TYR A 75 8.74 -33.16 -26.69
CA TYR A 75 9.36 -32.17 -27.59
C TYR A 75 9.07 -30.72 -27.14
N LEU A 76 7.82 -30.42 -26.74
CA LEU A 76 7.46 -29.12 -26.18
C LEU A 76 8.18 -28.88 -24.83
N ARG A 77 8.22 -29.85 -23.92
CA ARG A 77 8.98 -29.72 -22.64
C ARG A 77 10.47 -29.44 -22.90
N GLN A 78 11.10 -30.19 -23.79
CA GLN A 78 12.50 -29.99 -24.16
C GLN A 78 12.74 -28.58 -24.75
N GLY A 79 11.85 -28.13 -25.63
CA GLY A 79 11.87 -26.77 -26.20
C GLY A 79 11.64 -25.63 -25.21
N LEU A 80 11.41 -25.93 -23.92
CA LEU A 80 11.32 -24.96 -22.82
C LEU A 80 12.42 -25.16 -21.76
N ARG A 81 13.05 -26.34 -21.71
CA ARG A 81 14.27 -26.59 -20.91
C ARG A 81 15.50 -25.91 -21.50
N GLU A 82 15.53 -25.69 -22.82
CA GLU A 82 16.60 -25.00 -23.54
C GLU A 82 16.51 -23.47 -23.40
N ARG A 83 16.72 -23.00 -22.17
CA ARG A 83 16.59 -21.59 -21.72
C ARG A 83 17.48 -20.59 -22.48
N GLU A 84 18.48 -21.03 -23.26
CA GLU A 84 19.34 -20.14 -24.05
C GLU A 84 18.68 -19.68 -25.36
N ASP A 85 17.72 -20.44 -25.91
CA ASP A 85 17.00 -20.07 -27.13
C ASP A 85 15.63 -19.46 -26.79
N VAL A 86 15.62 -18.12 -26.76
CA VAL A 86 14.43 -17.28 -26.52
C VAL A 86 13.32 -17.54 -27.54
N VAL A 87 13.69 -17.80 -28.80
CA VAL A 87 12.74 -17.99 -29.91
C VAL A 87 12.09 -19.37 -29.79
N ARG A 88 12.87 -20.40 -29.49
CA ARG A 88 12.43 -21.75 -29.13
C ARG A 88 11.42 -21.71 -27.99
N CYS A 89 11.76 -21.07 -26.87
CA CYS A 89 10.87 -20.92 -25.72
C CYS A 89 9.56 -20.18 -26.07
N LYS A 90 9.63 -19.02 -26.74
CA LYS A 90 8.44 -18.25 -27.16
C LYS A 90 7.49 -19.06 -28.03
N ASN A 91 8.01 -19.73 -29.06
CA ASN A 91 7.19 -20.49 -30.00
C ASN A 91 6.48 -21.66 -29.33
N THR A 92 7.15 -22.35 -28.40
CA THR A 92 6.54 -23.44 -27.63
C THR A 92 5.37 -22.93 -26.77
N LEU A 93 5.52 -21.80 -26.08
CA LEU A 93 4.41 -21.17 -25.34
C LEU A 93 3.26 -20.76 -26.26
N TYR A 94 3.54 -20.29 -27.49
CA TYR A 94 2.48 -19.97 -28.45
C TYR A 94 1.70 -21.20 -28.95
N VAL A 95 2.33 -22.38 -29.07
CA VAL A 95 1.59 -23.64 -29.32
C VAL A 95 0.58 -23.90 -28.20
N MET A 96 1.01 -23.79 -26.95
CA MET A 96 0.15 -23.96 -25.77
C MET A 96 -0.97 -22.92 -25.73
N ILE A 97 -0.69 -21.64 -25.99
CA ILE A 97 -1.69 -20.57 -26.05
C ILE A 97 -2.79 -20.85 -27.08
N ASN A 98 -2.41 -21.30 -28.28
CA ASN A 98 -3.37 -21.58 -29.35
C ASN A 98 -4.28 -22.77 -28.97
N ALA A 99 -3.70 -23.85 -28.42
CA ALA A 99 -4.46 -24.98 -27.92
C ALA A 99 -5.40 -24.59 -26.76
N MET A 100 -4.94 -23.77 -25.81
CA MET A 100 -5.77 -23.26 -24.71
C MET A 100 -6.99 -22.45 -25.17
N GLN A 101 -6.99 -21.91 -26.39
CA GLN A 101 -8.14 -21.20 -26.95
C GLN A 101 -9.22 -22.12 -27.55
N CYS A 102 -8.89 -23.34 -27.97
CA CYS A 102 -9.80 -24.19 -28.74
C CYS A 102 -9.92 -25.65 -28.31
N ALA A 103 -8.99 -26.20 -27.52
CA ALA A 103 -8.97 -27.60 -27.13
C ALA A 103 -10.05 -27.99 -26.11
N THR A 104 -10.21 -29.30 -25.90
CA THR A 104 -11.10 -29.87 -24.87
C THR A 104 -10.71 -29.46 -23.44
N LYS A 105 -11.64 -29.57 -22.50
CA LYS A 105 -11.41 -29.30 -21.06
C LYS A 105 -10.30 -30.19 -20.45
N PHE A 106 -10.16 -31.43 -20.95
CA PHE A 106 -9.10 -32.36 -20.57
C PHE A 106 -7.73 -31.83 -20.98
N VAL A 107 -7.56 -31.49 -22.25
CA VAL A 107 -6.30 -30.95 -22.80
C VAL A 107 -5.90 -29.65 -22.11
N LYS A 108 -6.85 -28.74 -21.88
CA LYS A 108 -6.59 -27.51 -21.12
C LYS A 108 -6.07 -27.81 -19.71
N THR A 109 -6.66 -28.79 -19.02
CA THR A 109 -6.17 -29.22 -17.70
C THR A 109 -4.75 -29.80 -17.79
N HIS A 110 -4.47 -30.64 -18.79
CA HIS A 110 -3.14 -31.22 -18.99
C HIS A 110 -2.06 -30.17 -19.31
N ILE A 111 -2.38 -29.17 -20.14
CA ILE A 111 -1.49 -28.03 -20.42
C ILE A 111 -1.15 -27.29 -19.12
N VAL A 112 -2.14 -27.02 -18.26
CA VAL A 112 -1.90 -26.40 -16.95
C VAL A 112 -1.03 -27.31 -16.08
N GLU A 113 -1.32 -28.61 -15.98
CA GLU A 113 -0.49 -29.57 -15.21
C GLU A 113 0.98 -29.57 -15.67
N VAL A 114 1.24 -29.62 -16.98
CA VAL A 114 2.61 -29.63 -17.53
C VAL A 114 3.37 -28.33 -17.21
N ILE A 115 2.73 -27.17 -17.30
CA ILE A 115 3.35 -25.87 -17.04
C ILE A 115 3.61 -25.67 -15.53
N VAL A 116 2.69 -26.14 -14.70
CA VAL A 116 2.64 -25.83 -13.26
C VAL A 116 3.45 -26.81 -12.43
N MET A 117 3.51 -28.07 -12.84
CA MET A 117 4.12 -29.15 -12.07
C MET A 117 5.56 -29.49 -12.50
N ASP A 118 6.04 -29.08 -13.69
CA ASP A 118 7.43 -29.28 -14.09
C ASP A 118 8.34 -28.18 -13.47
N PRO A 119 9.28 -28.53 -12.56
CA PRO A 119 10.10 -27.55 -11.85
C PRO A 119 11.01 -26.71 -12.75
N HIS A 120 11.28 -27.14 -13.98
CA HIS A 120 12.11 -26.39 -14.92
C HIS A 120 11.44 -25.09 -15.39
N PHE A 121 10.11 -24.94 -15.23
CA PHE A 121 9.39 -23.71 -15.55
C PHE A 121 9.53 -22.60 -14.51
N LYS A 122 9.79 -22.94 -13.24
CA LYS A 122 9.86 -21.99 -12.11
C LYS A 122 10.78 -20.79 -12.36
N ASP A 123 11.93 -21.03 -13.00
CA ASP A 123 12.88 -19.95 -13.32
C ASP A 123 12.79 -19.44 -14.77
N LEU A 124 11.98 -20.05 -15.65
CA LEU A 124 12.05 -19.80 -17.10
C LEU A 124 12.01 -18.29 -17.44
N PRO A 125 11.11 -17.46 -16.87
CA PRO A 125 11.04 -16.01 -17.15
C PRO A 125 12.01 -15.14 -16.33
N ARG A 126 12.74 -15.74 -15.37
CA ARG A 126 13.94 -15.15 -14.79
C ARG A 126 15.13 -15.33 -15.73
N THR A 127 15.27 -16.51 -16.33
CA THR A 127 16.35 -16.81 -17.29
C THR A 127 16.08 -16.25 -18.69
N VAL A 128 14.81 -16.06 -19.06
CA VAL A 128 14.36 -15.60 -20.38
C VAL A 128 13.32 -14.48 -20.21
N PRO A 129 13.72 -13.25 -19.90
CA PRO A 129 12.78 -12.15 -19.65
C PRO A 129 11.73 -11.98 -20.76
N ALA A 130 12.14 -12.08 -22.02
CA ALA A 130 11.26 -11.88 -23.16
C ALA A 130 10.03 -12.80 -23.22
N VAL A 131 9.98 -13.95 -22.51
CA VAL A 131 8.76 -14.78 -22.44
C VAL A 131 7.70 -14.28 -21.45
N ARG A 132 8.01 -13.31 -20.58
CA ARG A 132 7.10 -12.83 -19.52
C ARG A 132 5.70 -12.45 -20.03
N PRO A 133 5.52 -11.68 -21.13
CA PRO A 133 4.18 -11.33 -21.61
C PRO A 133 3.41 -12.54 -22.15
N VAL A 134 4.11 -13.41 -22.89
CA VAL A 134 3.56 -14.66 -23.45
C VAL A 134 3.09 -15.58 -22.32
N LEU A 135 3.84 -15.66 -21.22
CA LEU A 135 3.48 -16.46 -20.07
C LEU A 135 2.29 -15.86 -19.29
N ALA A 136 2.23 -14.54 -19.11
CA ALA A 136 1.09 -13.87 -18.50
C ALA A 136 -0.21 -14.17 -19.26
N LYS A 137 -0.16 -14.13 -20.59
CA LYS A 137 -1.27 -14.52 -21.48
C LYS A 137 -1.70 -15.98 -21.31
N LEU A 138 -0.74 -16.89 -21.18
CA LEU A 138 -1.00 -18.31 -20.94
C LEU A 138 -1.67 -18.53 -19.57
N ILE A 139 -1.21 -17.84 -18.51
CA ILE A 139 -1.85 -17.84 -17.18
C ILE A 139 -3.29 -17.32 -17.27
N ALA A 140 -3.51 -16.20 -17.94
CA ALA A 140 -4.84 -15.60 -18.09
C ALA A 140 -5.81 -16.53 -18.83
N LEU A 141 -5.34 -17.23 -19.87
CA LEU A 141 -6.13 -18.25 -20.57
C LEU A 141 -6.44 -19.46 -19.66
N SER A 142 -5.47 -19.94 -18.90
CA SER A 142 -5.68 -21.01 -17.90
C SER A 142 -6.76 -20.65 -16.90
N MET A 143 -6.69 -19.44 -16.31
CA MET A 143 -7.69 -18.94 -15.35
C MET A 143 -9.07 -18.66 -15.98
N ARG A 144 -9.15 -18.37 -17.29
CA ARG A 144 -10.43 -18.30 -18.02
C ARG A 144 -11.01 -19.67 -18.34
N SER A 145 -10.15 -20.66 -18.59
CA SER A 145 -10.53 -22.03 -19.00
C SER A 145 -10.97 -22.92 -17.83
N ALA A 146 -10.50 -22.61 -16.62
CA ALA A 146 -11.17 -23.02 -15.40
C ALA A 146 -12.52 -22.30 -15.34
N GLU A 147 -13.58 -22.96 -15.81
CA GLU A 147 -14.94 -22.43 -15.79
C GLU A 147 -15.39 -22.25 -14.34
N PHE A 148 -15.22 -21.04 -13.81
CA PHE A 148 -15.77 -20.61 -12.52
C PHE A 148 -17.30 -20.46 -12.59
N VAL A 149 -18.00 -21.57 -12.83
CA VAL A 149 -19.46 -21.63 -12.73
C VAL A 149 -19.81 -21.68 -11.24
N ASN A 150 -20.22 -20.53 -10.71
CA ASN A 150 -20.77 -20.42 -9.38
C ASN A 150 -22.18 -21.04 -9.34
N LYS A 151 -22.25 -22.38 -9.40
CA LYS A 151 -23.44 -23.23 -9.24
C LYS A 151 -23.05 -24.69 -9.05
N GLN A 152 -23.65 -25.34 -8.06
CA GLN A 152 -23.53 -26.78 -7.81
C GLN A 152 -23.93 -27.63 -9.04
N ARG A 153 -22.95 -28.19 -9.76
CA ARG A 153 -22.98 -29.46 -10.51
C ARG A 153 -21.60 -29.74 -11.13
N ASP A 154 -21.19 -31.02 -11.13
CA ASP A 154 -20.03 -31.60 -11.83
C ASP A 154 -18.62 -31.51 -11.15
N TYR A 155 -18.56 -32.06 -9.93
CA TYR A 155 -17.41 -32.05 -9.02
C TYR A 155 -16.09 -32.70 -9.51
N GLU A 156 -16.09 -33.65 -10.46
CA GLU A 156 -14.91 -34.55 -10.68
C GLU A 156 -13.86 -34.06 -11.68
N ALA A 157 -14.23 -33.19 -12.62
CA ALA A 157 -13.32 -32.58 -13.58
C ALA A 157 -13.02 -31.12 -13.22
N GLU A 158 -14.05 -30.38 -12.79
CA GLU A 158 -13.92 -28.97 -12.43
C GLU A 158 -13.08 -28.77 -11.17
N GLY A 159 -13.27 -29.63 -10.16
CA GLY A 159 -12.47 -29.60 -8.93
C GLY A 159 -10.97 -29.72 -9.20
N ARG A 160 -10.52 -30.54 -10.17
CA ARG A 160 -9.09 -30.76 -10.44
C ARG A 160 -8.38 -29.50 -10.97
N CYS A 161 -8.92 -28.86 -12.00
CA CYS A 161 -8.33 -27.63 -12.54
C CYS A 161 -8.38 -26.48 -11.52
N LEU A 162 -9.46 -26.38 -10.73
CA LEU A 162 -9.60 -25.41 -9.64
C LEU A 162 -8.56 -25.61 -8.52
N HIS A 163 -8.36 -26.87 -8.10
CA HIS A 163 -7.38 -27.24 -7.09
C HIS A 163 -5.95 -27.04 -7.57
N LEU A 164 -5.70 -27.19 -8.87
CA LEU A 164 -4.39 -27.00 -9.48
C LEU A 164 -3.99 -25.51 -9.57
N VAL A 165 -4.89 -24.63 -10.04
CA VAL A 165 -4.63 -23.18 -10.11
C VAL A 165 -4.55 -22.55 -8.71
N ASN A 166 -5.27 -23.10 -7.73
CA ASN A 166 -5.16 -22.71 -6.32
C ASN A 166 -4.13 -23.54 -5.52
N SER A 167 -3.37 -24.43 -6.18
CA SER A 167 -2.37 -25.24 -5.50
C SER A 167 -1.26 -24.36 -4.94
N TYR A 168 -0.68 -24.80 -3.83
CA TYR A 168 0.47 -24.13 -3.22
C TYR A 168 1.62 -23.98 -4.22
N ASP A 169 1.87 -25.02 -5.03
CA ASP A 169 2.90 -25.01 -6.08
C ASP A 169 2.62 -24.00 -7.20
N PHE A 170 1.38 -23.91 -7.72
CA PHE A 170 1.01 -22.88 -8.69
C PHE A 170 1.25 -21.47 -8.13
N VAL A 171 0.75 -21.22 -6.92
CA VAL A 171 0.82 -19.90 -6.30
C VAL A 171 2.27 -19.51 -6.02
N GLN A 172 3.07 -20.38 -5.43
CA GLN A 172 4.47 -20.08 -5.09
C GLN A 172 5.35 -19.98 -6.35
N HIS A 173 5.24 -20.95 -7.27
CA HIS A 173 6.23 -21.14 -8.33
C HIS A 173 5.92 -20.42 -9.64
N PHE A 174 4.66 -20.09 -9.88
CA PHE A 174 4.21 -19.53 -11.15
C PHE A 174 3.62 -18.14 -10.97
N PHE A 175 2.62 -18.00 -10.09
CA PHE A 175 1.99 -16.71 -9.82
C PHE A 175 2.90 -15.77 -9.00
N GLY A 176 3.55 -16.28 -7.96
CA GLY A 176 4.55 -15.52 -7.18
C GLY A 176 5.75 -15.10 -7.99
N ALA A 177 6.14 -15.92 -8.96
CA ALA A 177 7.21 -15.61 -9.88
C ALA A 177 6.76 -14.50 -10.87
N LEU A 178 5.56 -14.59 -11.45
CA LEU A 178 4.94 -13.50 -12.24
C LEU A 178 4.93 -12.17 -11.47
N LEU A 179 4.48 -12.20 -10.21
CA LEU A 179 4.41 -11.04 -9.32
C LEU A 179 5.76 -10.41 -9.00
N LEU A 180 6.82 -11.21 -8.88
CA LEU A 180 8.18 -10.67 -8.70
C LEU A 180 8.67 -10.03 -10.01
N TRP A 181 8.43 -10.67 -11.16
CA TRP A 181 8.89 -10.13 -12.45
C TRP A 181 8.18 -8.86 -12.87
N THR A 182 6.91 -8.61 -12.50
CA THR A 182 6.23 -7.34 -12.85
C THR A 182 6.95 -6.09 -12.33
N ARG A 183 7.85 -6.21 -11.34
CA ARG A 183 8.73 -5.13 -10.88
C ARG A 183 9.97 -4.91 -11.75
N GLU A 184 10.31 -5.88 -12.59
CA GLU A 184 11.43 -5.89 -13.53
C GLU A 184 10.98 -5.75 -15.00
N TRP A 185 9.69 -5.47 -15.24
CA TRP A 185 9.14 -5.34 -16.59
C TRP A 185 9.57 -4.03 -17.25
N THR A 186 9.83 -4.09 -18.55
CA THR A 186 9.90 -2.87 -19.36
C THR A 186 8.50 -2.28 -19.57
N LEU A 187 8.41 -1.01 -19.94
CA LEU A 187 7.12 -0.38 -20.28
C LEU A 187 6.41 -1.13 -21.42
N GLU A 188 7.17 -1.66 -22.39
CA GLU A 188 6.64 -2.47 -23.50
C GLU A 188 6.08 -3.82 -23.01
N GLU A 189 6.77 -4.48 -22.07
CA GLU A 189 6.28 -5.73 -21.44
C GLU A 189 5.01 -5.48 -20.60
N GLU A 190 4.92 -4.36 -19.87
CA GLU A 190 3.70 -3.99 -19.15
C GLU A 190 2.55 -3.70 -20.13
N ASP A 191 2.78 -2.92 -21.19
CA ASP A 191 1.74 -2.61 -22.17
C ASP A 191 1.25 -3.85 -22.94
N GLU A 192 2.14 -4.80 -23.30
CA GLU A 192 1.76 -6.05 -23.98
C GLU A 192 0.91 -6.95 -23.07
N ALA A 193 1.27 -7.08 -21.79
CA ALA A 193 0.65 -8.02 -20.87
C ALA A 193 -0.48 -7.45 -20.00
N ARG A 194 -0.68 -6.11 -19.97
CA ARG A 194 -1.59 -5.42 -19.04
C ARG A 194 -2.98 -6.07 -18.95
N ALA A 195 -3.63 -6.31 -20.09
CA ALA A 195 -4.99 -6.84 -20.13
C ALA A 195 -5.10 -8.28 -19.61
N ASP A 196 -4.06 -9.09 -19.81
CA ASP A 196 -4.01 -10.47 -19.31
C ASP A 196 -3.71 -10.49 -17.81
N VAL A 197 -2.80 -9.64 -17.33
CA VAL A 197 -2.49 -9.43 -15.92
C VAL A 197 -3.71 -8.91 -15.13
N GLU A 198 -4.40 -7.90 -15.63
CA GLU A 198 -5.63 -7.38 -15.01
C GLU A 198 -6.71 -8.47 -14.93
N CYS A 199 -6.91 -9.24 -16.02
CA CYS A 199 -7.85 -10.35 -16.04
C CYS A 199 -7.51 -11.45 -15.02
N ILE A 200 -6.21 -11.69 -14.75
CA ILE A 200 -5.77 -12.61 -13.71
C ILE A 200 -6.23 -12.11 -12.33
N PHE A 201 -5.91 -10.86 -11.98
CA PHE A 201 -6.26 -10.32 -10.66
C PHE A 201 -7.77 -10.18 -10.43
N GLU A 202 -8.53 -9.78 -11.44
CA GLU A 202 -10.00 -9.73 -11.36
C GLU A 202 -10.56 -11.12 -10.95
N ARG A 203 -10.02 -12.21 -11.52
CA ARG A 203 -10.41 -13.58 -11.18
C ARG A 203 -9.94 -14.05 -9.80
N VAL A 204 -8.74 -13.65 -9.37
CA VAL A 204 -8.23 -13.96 -8.01
C VAL A 204 -9.12 -13.34 -6.93
N VAL A 205 -9.63 -12.12 -7.17
CA VAL A 205 -10.46 -11.39 -6.22
C VAL A 205 -11.93 -11.83 -6.29
N ASP A 206 -12.50 -12.01 -7.48
CA ASP A 206 -13.90 -12.46 -7.69
C ASP A 206 -14.23 -13.78 -6.99
N ALA A 207 -13.27 -14.71 -6.99
CA ALA A 207 -13.47 -16.05 -6.46
C ALA A 207 -12.99 -16.20 -4.99
N GLU A 208 -12.78 -15.06 -4.30
CA GLU A 208 -12.34 -14.98 -2.90
C GLU A 208 -11.03 -15.73 -2.57
N TYR A 209 -10.21 -16.04 -3.58
CA TYR A 209 -8.92 -16.71 -3.37
C TYR A 209 -7.82 -15.76 -2.94
N PHE A 210 -7.99 -14.44 -3.09
CA PHE A 210 -6.98 -13.44 -2.71
C PHE A 210 -6.34 -13.69 -1.32
N PRO A 211 -7.09 -13.97 -0.22
CA PRO A 211 -6.48 -14.29 1.07
C PRO A 211 -5.67 -15.59 1.06
N THR A 212 -6.06 -16.59 0.26
CA THR A 212 -5.37 -17.89 0.13
C THR A 212 -4.17 -17.81 -0.79
N MET A 213 -4.21 -16.99 -1.84
CA MET A 213 -3.10 -16.71 -2.75
C MET A 213 -2.14 -15.64 -2.24
N PHE A 214 -2.54 -14.79 -1.30
CA PHE A 214 -1.61 -13.96 -0.53
C PHE A 214 -0.89 -14.83 0.52
N ARG A 215 -1.62 -15.75 1.13
CA ARG A 215 -1.00 -16.96 1.71
C ARG A 215 -0.37 -17.79 0.57
N ASN A 216 0.36 -18.85 0.88
CA ASN A 216 1.11 -19.69 -0.08
C ASN A 216 2.29 -18.99 -0.81
N LEU A 217 2.21 -17.71 -1.17
CA LEU A 217 3.32 -16.94 -1.78
C LEU A 217 4.60 -16.91 -0.93
N HIS A 218 4.49 -17.12 0.38
CA HIS A 218 5.65 -17.21 1.26
C HIS A 218 6.05 -18.67 1.49
N GLU A 219 7.29 -19.03 1.12
CA GLU A 219 7.77 -20.43 1.02
C GLU A 219 7.68 -21.28 2.31
N LYS A 220 7.58 -20.63 3.47
CA LYS A 220 7.45 -21.32 4.78
C LYS A 220 6.01 -21.37 5.28
N GLN A 221 5.04 -20.92 4.50
CA GLN A 221 3.69 -20.64 5.01
C GLN A 221 2.89 -21.91 5.29
N GLU A 222 3.01 -22.94 4.46
CA GLU A 222 2.38 -24.23 4.74
C GLU A 222 2.98 -24.89 6.00
N ALA A 223 4.32 -24.89 6.11
CA ALA A 223 5.03 -25.38 7.29
C ALA A 223 4.64 -24.61 8.56
N ASN A 224 4.51 -23.27 8.47
CA ASN A 224 4.06 -22.42 9.56
C ASN A 224 2.58 -22.68 9.91
N ALA A 225 1.69 -22.89 8.95
CA ALA A 225 0.29 -23.21 9.19
C ALA A 225 0.14 -24.55 9.92
N ARG A 226 0.78 -25.61 9.42
CA ARG A 226 0.85 -26.93 10.08
C ARG A 226 1.44 -26.81 11.50
N ARG A 227 2.50 -26.02 11.68
CA ARG A 227 3.11 -25.76 13.01
C ARG A 227 2.18 -24.97 13.95
N LYS A 228 1.45 -23.97 13.45
CA LYS A 228 0.46 -23.20 14.22
C LYS A 228 -0.67 -24.12 14.68
N GLU A 229 -1.14 -25.02 13.82
CA GLU A 229 -2.15 -26.03 14.17
C GLU A 229 -1.65 -27.02 15.24
N VAL A 230 -0.46 -27.60 15.07
CA VAL A 230 0.13 -28.52 16.06
C VAL A 230 0.29 -27.84 17.42
N LEU A 231 0.84 -26.62 17.45
CA LEU A 231 1.00 -25.86 18.69
C LEU A 231 -0.35 -25.49 19.32
N LEU A 232 -1.34 -25.08 18.53
CA LEU A 232 -2.69 -24.79 19.05
C LEU A 232 -3.33 -26.04 19.67
N ARG A 233 -3.24 -27.19 18.99
CA ARG A 233 -3.70 -28.47 19.56
C ARG A 233 -2.96 -28.78 20.86
N GLU A 234 -1.63 -28.71 20.87
CA GLU A 234 -0.83 -28.97 22.07
C GLU A 234 -1.18 -28.05 23.25
N TYR A 235 -1.40 -26.75 23.03
CA TYR A 235 -1.77 -25.82 24.10
C TYR A 235 -3.21 -26.03 24.57
N LEU A 236 -4.17 -26.19 23.65
CA LEU A 236 -5.58 -26.45 24.00
C LEU A 236 -5.77 -27.79 24.73
N PHE A 237 -4.91 -28.79 24.48
CA PHE A 237 -4.92 -30.07 25.21
C PHE A 237 -4.06 -30.10 26.50
N LYS A 238 -3.07 -29.21 26.66
CA LYS A 238 -2.30 -29.09 27.91
C LYS A 238 -3.00 -28.19 28.93
N ASP A 239 -3.51 -27.04 28.48
CA ASP A 239 -4.15 -26.04 29.32
C ASP A 239 -5.68 -26.29 29.38
N PHE A 240 -6.09 -27.41 30.00
CA PHE A 240 -7.50 -27.74 30.27
C PHE A 240 -8.15 -26.65 31.17
N GLY A 241 -8.73 -25.62 30.54
CA GLY A 241 -9.34 -24.46 31.20
C GLY A 241 -8.59 -23.13 31.01
N GLY A 242 -7.56 -23.07 30.16
CA GLY A 242 -6.89 -21.82 29.80
C GLY A 242 -7.76 -20.91 28.92
N ASP A 243 -7.60 -19.59 29.05
CA ASP A 243 -8.19 -18.62 28.12
C ASP A 243 -7.63 -18.86 26.71
N ALA A 244 -8.52 -19.20 25.77
CA ALA A 244 -8.18 -19.45 24.38
C ALA A 244 -7.44 -18.25 23.75
N THR A 245 -7.79 -17.02 24.14
CA THR A 245 -7.15 -15.78 23.67
C THR A 245 -5.66 -15.75 24.04
N ALA A 246 -5.33 -16.08 25.30
CA ALA A 246 -3.96 -16.22 25.76
C ALA A 246 -3.21 -17.36 25.03
N CYS A 247 -3.87 -18.50 24.76
CA CYS A 247 -3.28 -19.58 23.96
C CYS A 247 -2.97 -19.13 22.52
N PHE A 248 -3.92 -18.45 21.84
CA PHE A 248 -3.70 -17.89 20.50
C PHE A 248 -2.52 -16.91 20.47
N ALA A 249 -2.49 -15.95 21.39
CA ALA A 249 -1.39 -14.97 21.50
C ALA A 249 -0.02 -15.63 21.79
N LYS A 250 0.00 -16.75 22.52
CA LYS A 250 1.22 -17.51 22.81
C LYS A 250 1.73 -18.25 21.57
N VAL A 251 0.85 -18.89 20.80
CA VAL A 251 1.25 -19.55 19.54
C VAL A 251 1.67 -18.55 18.47
N GLU A 252 1.01 -17.39 18.39
CA GLU A 252 1.34 -16.33 17.45
C GLU A 252 2.75 -15.75 17.67
N LYS A 253 3.18 -15.64 18.94
CA LYS A 253 4.58 -15.32 19.28
C LYS A 253 5.59 -16.39 18.85
N MET A 254 5.18 -17.65 18.73
CA MET A 254 6.05 -18.78 18.35
C MET A 254 6.10 -19.03 16.84
N VAL A 255 5.04 -18.66 16.12
CA VAL A 255 4.93 -18.78 14.65
C VAL A 255 4.55 -17.41 14.10
N PRO A 256 5.53 -16.49 13.94
CA PRO A 256 5.25 -15.16 13.41
C PRO A 256 4.74 -15.24 11.97
N VAL A 257 3.89 -14.29 11.60
CA VAL A 257 3.59 -14.01 10.19
C VAL A 257 4.90 -13.55 9.53
N LEU A 258 5.18 -14.09 8.35
CA LEU A 258 6.34 -13.75 7.53
C LEU A 258 5.84 -13.24 6.18
N PHE A 259 6.53 -12.25 5.63
CA PHE A 259 6.15 -11.59 4.40
C PHE A 259 7.22 -11.76 3.31
N CYS A 260 6.81 -11.68 2.04
CA CYS A 260 7.70 -11.69 0.88
C CYS A 260 7.33 -10.58 -0.13
N ASP A 261 8.25 -10.24 -1.03
CA ASP A 261 8.00 -9.16 -2.00
C ASP A 261 6.82 -9.45 -2.95
N ALA A 262 6.60 -10.71 -3.33
CA ALA A 262 5.48 -11.11 -4.20
C ALA A 262 4.10 -10.72 -3.60
N GLN A 263 3.96 -10.83 -2.27
CA GLN A 263 2.75 -10.41 -1.56
C GLN A 263 2.51 -8.89 -1.66
N SER A 264 3.57 -8.08 -1.60
CA SER A 264 3.43 -6.64 -1.79
C SER A 264 3.06 -6.29 -3.24
N THR A 265 3.61 -6.97 -4.25
CA THR A 265 3.14 -6.81 -5.63
C THR A 265 1.66 -7.23 -5.79
N LEU A 266 1.22 -8.31 -5.14
CA LEU A 266 -0.18 -8.75 -5.18
C LEU A 266 -1.13 -7.69 -4.61
N LEU A 267 -0.76 -7.03 -3.51
CA LEU A 267 -1.50 -5.89 -2.96
C LEU A 267 -1.49 -4.67 -3.90
N HIS A 268 -0.35 -4.37 -4.53
CA HIS A 268 -0.24 -3.28 -5.50
C HIS A 268 -1.29 -3.40 -6.62
N PHE A 269 -1.45 -4.61 -7.16
CA PHE A 269 -2.46 -4.87 -8.18
C PHE A 269 -3.90 -4.81 -7.64
N LEU A 270 -4.16 -5.21 -6.39
CA LEU A 270 -5.46 -5.00 -5.72
C LEU A 270 -5.81 -3.51 -5.64
N GLY A 271 -4.84 -2.66 -5.28
CA GLY A 271 -4.98 -1.20 -5.30
C GLY A 271 -5.29 -0.67 -6.71
N ARG A 272 -4.53 -1.08 -7.74
CA ARG A 272 -4.76 -0.68 -9.14
C ARG A 272 -6.13 -1.11 -9.66
N LEU A 273 -6.59 -2.33 -9.37
CA LEU A 273 -7.94 -2.78 -9.74
C LEU A 273 -9.04 -1.92 -9.12
N SER A 274 -8.88 -1.61 -7.82
CA SER A 274 -9.84 -0.76 -7.09
C SER A 274 -10.01 0.59 -7.81
N VAL A 275 -8.91 1.25 -8.20
CA VAL A 275 -8.92 2.52 -8.95
C VAL A 275 -9.60 2.40 -10.32
N LYS A 276 -9.35 1.31 -11.05
CA LYS A 276 -9.88 1.11 -12.41
C LYS A 276 -11.40 0.95 -12.43
N ALA A 277 -11.95 0.25 -11.43
CA ALA A 277 -13.36 -0.12 -11.33
C ALA A 277 -14.37 1.04 -11.39
N ARG A 278 -13.97 2.28 -11.06
CA ARG A 278 -14.83 3.48 -11.12
C ARG A 278 -14.62 4.42 -12.30
N ARG A 279 -13.76 4.09 -13.27
CA ARG A 279 -13.66 4.89 -14.50
C ARG A 279 -14.83 4.70 -15.47
N PHE A 280 -15.81 3.84 -15.13
CA PHE A 280 -17.10 3.76 -15.82
C PHE A 280 -18.03 4.91 -15.43
N ASP A 281 -18.65 5.52 -16.44
CA ASP A 281 -19.01 6.95 -16.50
C ASP A 281 -20.26 7.42 -15.74
N GLY A 282 -20.81 6.59 -14.84
CA GLY A 282 -22.01 6.92 -14.07
C GLY A 282 -23.30 7.09 -14.89
N LYS A 283 -23.29 6.83 -16.21
CA LYS A 283 -24.47 6.93 -17.09
C LYS A 283 -25.14 5.60 -17.38
N THR A 284 -24.49 4.50 -17.04
CA THR A 284 -25.08 3.15 -17.08
C THR A 284 -25.07 2.54 -15.69
N VAL A 285 -26.20 2.67 -14.98
CA VAL A 285 -26.55 1.73 -13.90
C VAL A 285 -26.98 0.42 -14.56
N ASN A 286 -26.00 -0.32 -15.10
CA ASN A 286 -26.14 -1.76 -15.25
C ASN A 286 -25.93 -2.38 -13.86
N ASP A 287 -26.62 -3.48 -13.55
CA ASP A 287 -26.68 -4.11 -12.21
C ASP A 287 -25.36 -4.72 -11.69
N LYS A 288 -24.22 -4.33 -12.28
CA LYS A 288 -22.88 -4.60 -11.80
C LYS A 288 -22.30 -3.31 -11.24
N HIS A 289 -22.40 -3.14 -9.91
CA HIS A 289 -21.75 -2.05 -9.17
C HIS A 289 -20.27 -1.91 -9.56
N PRO A 290 -19.68 -0.70 -9.48
CA PRO A 290 -18.24 -0.55 -9.62
C PRO A 290 -17.55 -1.43 -8.57
N TYR A 291 -16.81 -2.42 -9.06
CA TYR A 291 -16.15 -3.51 -8.34
C TYR A 291 -16.02 -3.30 -6.82
N VAL A 292 -17.02 -3.78 -6.08
CA VAL A 292 -16.97 -3.81 -4.61
C VAL A 292 -16.13 -5.00 -4.23
N LEU A 293 -15.00 -4.77 -3.57
CA LEU A 293 -14.16 -5.87 -3.08
C LEU A 293 -15.00 -6.79 -2.17
N PRO A 294 -14.87 -8.13 -2.25
CA PRO A 294 -15.59 -9.02 -1.36
C PRO A 294 -15.29 -8.72 0.12
N GLU A 295 -16.28 -8.92 0.99
CA GLU A 295 -16.14 -8.67 2.44
C GLU A 295 -14.96 -9.43 3.05
N SER A 296 -14.71 -10.65 2.59
CA SER A 296 -13.56 -11.48 2.98
C SER A 296 -12.21 -10.85 2.59
N VAL A 297 -12.12 -10.20 1.43
CA VAL A 297 -10.93 -9.49 0.96
C VAL A 297 -10.72 -8.18 1.72
N MET A 298 -11.80 -7.46 2.03
CA MET A 298 -11.74 -6.24 2.86
C MET A 298 -11.29 -6.53 4.31
N ALA A 299 -11.88 -7.55 4.95
CA ALA A 299 -11.46 -7.98 6.28
C ALA A 299 -10.00 -8.46 6.28
N PHE A 300 -9.62 -9.26 5.28
CA PHE A 300 -8.25 -9.71 5.10
C PHE A 300 -7.24 -8.56 4.91
N LEU A 301 -7.62 -7.50 4.20
CA LEU A 301 -6.77 -6.32 4.00
C LEU A 301 -6.50 -5.59 5.33
N LEU A 302 -7.51 -5.41 6.19
CA LEU A 302 -7.33 -4.80 7.51
C LEU A 302 -6.45 -5.64 8.44
N ASP A 303 -6.68 -6.95 8.51
CA ASP A 303 -5.86 -7.84 9.33
C ASP A 303 -4.43 -7.94 8.81
N THR A 304 -4.22 -8.00 7.50
CA THR A 304 -2.88 -7.99 6.89
C THR A 304 -2.15 -6.69 7.16
N THR A 305 -2.84 -5.54 7.10
CA THR A 305 -2.29 -4.23 7.47
C THR A 305 -1.84 -4.22 8.93
N ARG A 306 -2.65 -4.78 9.85
CA ARG A 306 -2.31 -4.90 11.28
C ARG A 306 -1.08 -5.79 11.51
N GLU A 307 -1.03 -6.96 10.87
CA GLU A 307 0.11 -7.88 11.04
C GLU A 307 1.40 -7.36 10.40
N ALA A 308 1.31 -6.67 9.25
CA ALA A 308 2.46 -6.01 8.63
C ALA A 308 2.97 -4.86 9.52
N ALA A 309 2.10 -4.07 10.16
CA ALA A 309 2.49 -3.04 11.12
C ALA A 309 3.19 -3.62 12.36
N LYS A 310 2.66 -4.71 12.94
CA LYS A 310 3.32 -5.47 14.02
C LYS A 310 4.70 -5.96 13.60
N ALA A 311 4.83 -6.51 12.40
CA ALA A 311 6.08 -7.03 11.87
C ALA A 311 7.11 -5.90 11.64
N CYS A 312 6.71 -4.77 11.06
CA CYS A 312 7.56 -3.58 10.92
C CYS A 312 8.13 -3.10 12.26
N LYS A 313 7.33 -3.09 13.34
CA LYS A 313 7.80 -2.70 14.68
C LYS A 313 8.97 -3.59 15.15
N LYS A 314 8.90 -4.91 14.92
CA LYS A 314 9.94 -5.88 15.31
C LYS A 314 11.29 -5.58 14.64
N TYR A 315 11.27 -5.03 13.44
CA TYR A 315 12.46 -4.75 12.63
C TYR A 315 12.89 -3.27 12.62
N ALA A 316 12.23 -2.39 13.39
CA ALA A 316 12.46 -0.94 13.43
C ALA A 316 13.85 -0.48 13.96
N LYS A 317 14.82 -1.38 14.10
CA LYS A 317 16.22 -1.10 14.50
C LYS A 317 17.25 -1.79 13.58
N ASN A 318 16.82 -2.34 12.45
CA ASN A 318 17.67 -3.07 11.52
C ASN A 318 17.18 -2.76 10.10
N ASP A 319 17.95 -1.99 9.36
CA ASP A 319 17.54 -1.49 8.04
C ASP A 319 17.52 -2.61 6.99
N ASP A 320 18.39 -3.63 7.11
CA ASP A 320 18.42 -4.80 6.21
C ASP A 320 17.27 -5.78 6.47
N ALA A 321 16.80 -5.87 7.73
CA ALA A 321 15.66 -6.71 8.09
C ALA A 321 14.33 -5.93 7.95
N GLY A 322 13.23 -6.63 7.67
CA GLY A 322 11.91 -6.00 7.58
C GLY A 322 11.56 -5.37 6.23
N PHE A 323 12.35 -5.59 5.16
CA PHE A 323 12.08 -4.98 3.84
C PHE A 323 10.73 -5.42 3.25
N ALA A 324 10.44 -6.73 3.26
CA ALA A 324 9.17 -7.25 2.78
C ALA A 324 7.98 -6.80 3.65
N GLU A 325 8.16 -6.76 4.97
CA GLU A 325 7.21 -6.22 5.94
C GLU A 325 6.85 -4.75 5.62
N ARG A 326 7.85 -3.90 5.37
CA ARG A 326 7.67 -2.49 4.99
C ARG A 326 6.94 -2.35 3.66
N ASN A 327 7.29 -3.16 2.66
CA ASN A 327 6.65 -3.14 1.35
C ASN A 327 5.19 -3.60 1.42
N VAL A 328 4.89 -4.69 2.15
CA VAL A 328 3.50 -5.14 2.35
C VAL A 328 2.70 -4.09 3.10
N LEU A 329 3.25 -3.48 4.17
CA LEU A 329 2.57 -2.41 4.90
C LEU A 329 2.26 -1.20 4.02
N ARG A 330 3.20 -0.79 3.16
CA ARG A 330 3.02 0.29 2.19
C ARG A 330 1.89 0.00 1.22
N GLU A 331 1.89 -1.17 0.59
CA GLU A 331 0.89 -1.54 -0.43
C GLU A 331 -0.50 -1.78 0.20
N CYS A 332 -0.55 -2.28 1.44
CA CYS A 332 -1.76 -2.34 2.26
C CYS A 332 -2.37 -0.95 2.47
N LEU A 333 -1.58 0.01 2.96
CA LEU A 333 -2.03 1.38 3.21
C LEU A 333 -2.37 2.12 1.91
N PHE A 334 -1.60 1.94 0.84
CA PHE A 334 -1.90 2.44 -0.50
C PHE A 334 -3.24 1.90 -1.03
N THR A 335 -3.54 0.61 -0.82
CA THR A 335 -4.81 0.00 -1.22
C THR A 335 -5.98 0.57 -0.42
N LEU A 336 -5.87 0.65 0.91
CA LEU A 336 -6.89 1.26 1.78
C LEU A 336 -7.14 2.73 1.42
N ARG A 337 -6.06 3.47 1.17
CA ARG A 337 -6.11 4.87 0.71
C ARG A 337 -6.83 4.98 -0.62
N SER A 338 -6.45 4.17 -1.61
CA SER A 338 -7.09 4.14 -2.93
C SER A 338 -8.59 3.92 -2.81
N ILE A 339 -9.03 2.88 -2.08
CA ILE A 339 -10.45 2.61 -1.81
C ILE A 339 -11.16 3.84 -1.21
N SER A 340 -10.53 4.50 -0.22
CA SER A 340 -11.09 5.68 0.43
C SER A 340 -11.16 6.92 -0.47
N GLU A 341 -10.19 7.15 -1.35
CA GLU A 341 -10.17 8.27 -2.31
C GLU A 341 -11.28 8.10 -3.36
N ILE A 342 -11.39 6.89 -3.92
CA ILE A 342 -12.41 6.49 -4.89
C ILE A 342 -13.82 6.58 -4.29
N GLU A 343 -13.95 6.24 -3.01
CA GLU A 343 -15.21 6.24 -2.26
C GLU A 343 -15.28 7.36 -1.21
N SER A 344 -14.83 8.54 -1.62
CA SER A 344 -14.89 9.76 -0.82
C SER A 344 -16.29 10.07 -0.26
N THR A 345 -17.38 9.72 -0.95
CA THR A 345 -18.75 9.88 -0.44
C THR A 345 -19.46 8.54 -0.18
N PRO A 346 -20.37 8.47 0.82
CA PRO A 346 -21.22 7.30 1.05
C PRO A 346 -22.16 7.03 -0.13
N HIS A 347 -22.33 5.75 -0.46
CA HIS A 347 -23.37 5.22 -1.33
C HIS A 347 -23.71 3.79 -0.85
N VAL A 348 -24.67 3.12 -1.49
CA VAL A 348 -25.01 1.73 -1.18
C VAL A 348 -24.46 0.85 -2.29
N PRO A 349 -23.66 -0.21 -2.00
CA PRO A 349 -23.08 -0.56 -0.70
C PRO A 349 -21.89 0.33 -0.31
N ASP A 350 -21.73 0.63 1.00
CA ASP A 350 -20.66 1.49 1.52
C ASP A 350 -19.41 0.66 1.90
N THR A 351 -18.47 0.51 0.97
CA THR A 351 -17.18 -0.20 1.14
C THR A 351 -16.38 0.38 2.31
N VAL A 352 -16.30 1.71 2.40
CA VAL A 352 -15.59 2.42 3.47
C VAL A 352 -16.34 2.31 4.80
N GLY A 353 -17.67 2.33 4.76
CA GLY A 353 -18.54 2.04 5.90
C GLY A 353 -18.35 0.63 6.45
N PHE A 354 -18.18 -0.38 5.59
CA PHE A 354 -17.83 -1.75 5.98
C PHE A 354 -16.45 -1.82 6.63
N LEU A 355 -15.43 -1.20 6.02
CA LEU A 355 -14.07 -1.12 6.59
C LEU A 355 -14.09 -0.41 7.97
N ALA A 356 -14.89 0.65 8.13
CA ALA A 356 -15.10 1.29 9.42
C ALA A 356 -15.84 0.38 10.43
N GLY A 357 -16.84 -0.37 9.97
CA GLY A 357 -17.53 -1.40 10.78
C GLY A 357 -16.60 -2.48 11.32
N THR A 358 -15.60 -2.86 10.53
CA THR A 358 -14.59 -3.88 10.85
C THR A 358 -13.33 -3.32 11.55
N GLY A 359 -13.25 -2.00 11.78
CA GLY A 359 -12.26 -1.38 12.67
C GLY A 359 -11.15 -0.57 12.00
N LEU A 360 -11.34 -0.09 10.75
CA LEU A 360 -10.41 0.81 10.05
C LEU A 360 -9.92 1.98 10.91
N ALA A 361 -10.83 2.72 11.55
CA ALA A 361 -10.48 3.85 12.41
C ALA A 361 -9.59 3.43 13.59
N ARG A 362 -9.93 2.32 14.27
CA ARG A 362 -9.12 1.74 15.36
C ARG A 362 -7.71 1.37 14.90
N LEU A 363 -7.59 0.76 13.73
CA LEU A 363 -6.29 0.40 13.17
C LEU A 363 -5.45 1.64 12.86
N LEU A 364 -5.98 2.56 12.06
CA LEU A 364 -5.26 3.73 11.57
C LEU A 364 -4.92 4.72 12.69
N VAL A 365 -5.87 5.02 13.60
CA VAL A 365 -5.62 5.89 14.75
C VAL A 365 -4.59 5.27 15.69
N GLY A 366 -4.64 3.96 15.93
CA GLY A 366 -3.60 3.25 16.69
C GLY A 366 -2.21 3.34 16.05
N MET A 367 -2.11 3.14 14.73
CA MET A 367 -0.84 3.21 14.00
C MET A 367 -0.20 4.60 14.03
N ILE A 368 -0.98 5.69 14.00
CA ILE A 368 -0.45 7.06 14.06
C ILE A 368 -0.17 7.53 15.50
N ILE A 369 -0.97 7.10 16.50
CA ILE A 369 -0.73 7.37 17.93
C ILE A 369 0.54 6.68 18.46
N ALA A 370 0.94 5.54 17.86
CA ALA A 370 2.17 4.85 18.23
C ALA A 370 3.45 5.66 17.90
N LEU A 371 3.37 6.57 16.93
CA LEU A 371 4.46 7.48 16.57
C LEU A 371 4.50 8.69 17.52
N ASP A 372 5.68 9.31 17.61
CA ASP A 372 5.80 10.66 18.16
C ASP A 372 5.08 11.69 17.25
N PRO A 373 4.68 12.86 17.79
CA PRO A 373 4.18 13.97 16.98
C PRO A 373 5.19 14.39 15.88
N PRO A 374 4.71 14.91 14.73
CA PRO A 374 5.57 15.22 13.59
C PRO A 374 6.59 16.34 13.87
N SER A 375 7.76 16.27 13.24
CA SER A 375 8.93 17.13 13.49
C SER A 375 8.70 18.63 13.29
N GLY A 376 7.68 19.05 12.52
CA GLY A 376 7.29 20.47 12.38
C GLY A 376 6.83 21.12 13.71
N SER A 377 6.68 20.32 14.76
CA SER A 377 6.51 20.78 16.14
C SER A 377 7.83 21.08 16.89
N ARG A 378 8.99 20.72 16.32
CA ARG A 378 10.31 20.66 16.97
C ARG A 378 11.30 21.78 16.57
N GLN A 379 10.88 22.83 15.86
CA GLN A 379 11.79 23.93 15.46
C GLN A 379 12.61 24.51 16.63
N SER A 380 12.04 24.56 17.84
CA SER A 380 12.70 25.00 19.08
C SER A 380 13.57 23.93 19.79
N MET A 381 13.59 22.69 19.31
CA MET A 381 14.46 21.62 19.84
C MET A 381 15.85 21.60 19.19
N LYS A 382 16.05 22.29 18.05
CA LYS A 382 17.40 22.47 17.44
C LYS A 382 18.30 23.39 18.31
N ALA A 383 17.72 24.18 19.22
CA ALA A 383 18.44 25.05 20.14
C ALA A 383 19.15 24.27 21.27
N LYS A 384 20.40 24.64 21.57
CA LYS A 384 21.22 24.07 22.66
C LYS A 384 21.28 25.01 23.87
N GLY A 385 21.38 24.43 25.08
CA GLY A 385 21.44 25.21 26.33
C GLY A 385 20.04 25.55 26.88
N PRO A 386 19.86 26.70 27.56
CA PRO A 386 18.61 27.03 28.25
C PRO A 386 17.41 27.25 27.31
N ALA A 387 17.65 27.45 26.01
CA ALA A 387 16.61 27.54 24.98
C ALA A 387 16.20 26.17 24.40
N LYS A 388 16.76 25.04 24.88
CA LYS A 388 16.33 23.71 24.44
C LYS A 388 14.86 23.50 24.86
N ALA A 389 13.97 23.41 23.89
CA ALA A 389 12.57 23.08 24.18
C ALA A 389 12.44 21.71 24.87
N GLU A 390 11.45 21.64 25.77
CA GLU A 390 11.02 20.39 26.42
C GLU A 390 10.59 19.35 25.37
N GLU A 391 10.79 18.07 25.68
CA GLU A 391 10.28 16.98 24.85
C GLU A 391 8.75 17.04 24.81
N ILE A 392 8.20 17.10 23.60
CA ILE A 392 6.76 17.14 23.39
C ILE A 392 6.17 15.83 23.90
N PRO A 393 5.16 15.87 24.80
CA PRO A 393 4.52 14.66 25.29
C PRO A 393 4.02 13.79 24.13
N LYS A 394 4.30 12.49 24.22
CA LYS A 394 3.67 11.50 23.32
C LYS A 394 2.16 11.55 23.50
N PHE A 395 1.40 11.27 22.43
CA PHE A 395 -0.05 11.25 22.51
C PHE A 395 -0.53 10.34 23.66
N PRO A 396 -1.52 10.79 24.46
CA PRO A 396 -2.18 9.95 25.44
C PRO A 396 -2.89 8.81 24.72
N ILE A 397 -2.91 7.63 25.34
CA ILE A 397 -3.51 6.42 24.76
C ILE A 397 -4.59 5.95 25.72
N ASP A 398 -5.83 5.89 25.26
CA ASP A 398 -6.89 5.19 25.98
C ASP A 398 -6.74 3.68 25.75
N ASP A 399 -5.97 3.04 26.63
CA ASP A 399 -5.76 1.60 26.62
C ASP A 399 -7.08 0.81 26.74
N GLN A 400 -8.17 1.36 27.28
CA GLN A 400 -9.49 0.70 27.28
C GLN A 400 -10.11 0.76 25.88
N ALA A 401 -10.09 1.92 25.22
CA ALA A 401 -10.52 2.05 23.83
C ALA A 401 -9.73 1.10 22.91
N PHE A 402 -8.44 0.87 23.18
CA PHE A 402 -7.59 -0.05 22.41
C PHE A 402 -7.56 -1.50 22.92
N GLY A 403 -8.28 -1.84 23.99
CA GLY A 403 -8.57 -3.21 24.41
C GLY A 403 -7.48 -3.89 25.25
N GLY A 404 -6.60 -3.12 25.90
CA GLY A 404 -5.57 -3.64 26.80
C GLY A 404 -4.45 -2.63 27.06
N GLN A 405 -3.80 -2.74 28.22
CA GLN A 405 -2.68 -1.87 28.59
C GLN A 405 -1.54 -1.92 27.57
N ASN A 406 -1.01 -0.76 27.20
CA ASN A 406 0.03 -0.55 26.19
C ASN A 406 -0.26 -1.12 24.78
N PHE A 407 -1.49 -1.56 24.47
CA PHE A 407 -1.79 -2.31 23.24
C PHE A 407 -1.23 -1.64 21.98
N VAL A 408 -1.43 -0.33 21.83
CA VAL A 408 -0.98 0.47 20.69
C VAL A 408 0.54 0.43 20.54
N ARG A 409 1.27 0.77 21.61
CA ARG A 409 2.75 0.81 21.61
C ARG A 409 3.36 -0.57 21.53
N ASP A 410 2.66 -1.60 21.99
CA ASP A 410 3.11 -2.99 21.89
C ASP A 410 2.96 -3.57 20.49
N ASN A 411 1.94 -3.16 19.72
CA ASN A 411 1.60 -3.75 18.43
C ASN A 411 1.94 -2.90 17.19
N PHE A 412 2.20 -1.59 17.31
CA PHE A 412 2.45 -0.74 16.14
C PHE A 412 3.84 -0.08 16.13
N PRO A 413 4.38 0.30 14.95
CA PRO A 413 5.68 0.95 14.84
C PRO A 413 5.72 2.28 15.62
N THR A 414 6.78 2.49 16.40
CA THR A 414 7.03 3.75 17.11
C THR A 414 7.99 4.68 16.36
N VAL A 415 8.44 4.24 15.18
CA VAL A 415 9.28 4.97 14.20
C VAL A 415 8.63 4.76 12.84
N LYS A 416 8.68 5.75 11.94
CA LYS A 416 8.10 5.65 10.60
C LYS A 416 8.76 4.47 9.85
N PRO A 417 8.00 3.45 9.40
CA PRO A 417 8.57 2.35 8.63
C PRO A 417 9.11 2.76 7.27
N TYR A 418 8.59 3.84 6.68
CA TYR A 418 8.99 4.34 5.36
C TYR A 418 8.58 5.82 5.18
N ASN A 419 9.14 6.53 4.19
CA ASN A 419 8.74 7.91 3.86
C ASN A 419 7.35 7.95 3.17
N GLY A 420 6.45 8.80 3.69
CA GLY A 420 5.03 8.87 3.32
C GLY A 420 4.08 8.12 4.26
N TYR A 421 4.59 7.38 5.26
CA TYR A 421 3.76 6.57 6.15
C TYR A 421 2.70 7.36 6.92
N ARG A 422 2.98 8.61 7.34
CA ARG A 422 1.94 9.44 7.97
C ARG A 422 0.91 9.89 6.96
N VAL A 423 1.35 10.26 5.75
CA VAL A 423 0.47 10.71 4.66
C VAL A 423 -0.55 9.63 4.32
N ASP A 424 -0.11 8.38 4.16
CA ASP A 424 -1.00 7.27 3.82
C ASP A 424 -2.07 7.03 4.89
N ILE A 425 -1.69 7.11 6.18
CA ILE A 425 -2.64 6.96 7.30
C ILE A 425 -3.61 8.14 7.38
N ILE A 426 -3.08 9.38 7.38
CA ILE A 426 -3.88 10.60 7.54
C ILE A 426 -4.81 10.82 6.34
N ALA A 427 -4.34 10.58 5.10
CA ALA A 427 -5.18 10.66 3.90
C ALA A 427 -6.34 9.65 3.97
N THR A 428 -6.06 8.39 4.32
CA THR A 428 -7.09 7.36 4.46
C THR A 428 -8.12 7.72 5.54
N LEU A 429 -7.68 8.20 6.71
CA LEU A 429 -8.56 8.69 7.76
C LEU A 429 -9.41 9.88 7.31
N ALA A 430 -8.79 10.85 6.63
CA ALA A 430 -9.45 12.06 6.15
C ALA A 430 -10.54 11.75 5.12
N ASN A 431 -10.25 10.86 4.17
CA ASN A 431 -11.22 10.39 3.18
C ASN A 431 -12.33 9.56 3.82
N ALA A 432 -11.98 8.61 4.69
CA ALA A 432 -12.97 7.78 5.38
C ALA A 432 -13.92 8.59 6.28
N SER A 433 -13.46 9.73 6.80
CA SER A 433 -14.28 10.66 7.59
C SER A 433 -15.24 11.50 6.73
N HIS A 434 -15.01 11.66 5.43
CA HIS A 434 -15.83 12.54 4.60
C HIS A 434 -17.28 12.04 4.52
N ARG A 435 -18.21 12.86 5.04
CA ARG A 435 -19.65 12.59 5.14
C ARG A 435 -20.02 11.27 5.84
N ARG A 436 -19.16 10.75 6.73
CA ARG A 436 -19.42 9.52 7.50
C ARG A 436 -19.35 9.77 9.01
N PRO A 437 -20.43 10.29 9.65
CA PRO A 437 -20.41 10.65 11.08
C PRO A 437 -19.98 9.52 12.03
N ARG A 438 -20.30 8.26 11.69
CA ARG A 438 -19.84 7.09 12.47
C ARG A 438 -18.31 6.97 12.48
N VAL A 439 -17.63 7.24 11.36
CA VAL A 439 -16.16 7.23 11.29
C VAL A 439 -15.58 8.37 12.11
N CYS A 440 -16.15 9.57 12.02
CA CYS A 440 -15.72 10.73 12.80
C CYS A 440 -15.87 10.48 14.31
N GLU A 441 -16.97 9.88 14.73
CA GLU A 441 -17.23 9.52 16.13
C GLU A 441 -16.30 8.39 16.62
N ASP A 442 -15.99 7.40 15.78
CA ASP A 442 -14.99 6.37 16.11
C ASP A 442 -13.59 7.01 16.26
N VAL A 443 -13.18 7.90 15.35
CA VAL A 443 -11.92 8.67 15.45
C VAL A 443 -11.87 9.52 16.72
N ARG A 444 -12.96 10.19 17.08
CA ARG A 444 -13.08 10.98 18.33
C ARG A 444 -12.92 10.11 19.57
N LYS A 445 -13.67 9.00 19.66
CA LYS A 445 -13.59 8.04 20.78
C LYS A 445 -12.19 7.43 20.97
N LEU A 446 -11.40 7.34 19.90
CA LEU A 446 -10.03 6.81 19.93
C LEU A 446 -8.96 7.89 20.25
N GLY A 447 -9.37 9.13 20.56
CA GLY A 447 -8.47 10.27 20.78
C GLY A 447 -7.83 10.81 19.49
N GLY A 448 -8.29 10.38 18.32
CA GLY A 448 -7.68 10.68 17.03
C GLY A 448 -7.84 12.13 16.56
N VAL A 449 -8.77 12.90 17.14
CA VAL A 449 -9.01 14.31 16.77
C VAL A 449 -7.76 15.17 17.01
N ALA A 450 -7.22 15.16 18.23
CA ALA A 450 -5.99 15.88 18.57
C ALA A 450 -4.78 15.40 17.74
N VAL A 451 -4.77 14.10 17.39
CA VAL A 451 -3.71 13.49 16.59
C VAL A 451 -3.76 14.02 15.15
N VAL A 452 -4.91 13.97 14.47
CA VAL A 452 -5.08 14.54 13.12
C VAL A 452 -4.74 16.04 13.13
N LEU A 453 -5.25 16.79 14.11
CA LEU A 453 -4.97 18.23 14.23
C LEU A 453 -3.46 18.52 14.36
N SER A 454 -2.70 17.72 15.12
CA SER A 454 -1.24 17.93 15.27
C SER A 454 -0.46 17.83 13.95
N HIS A 455 -0.98 17.08 12.96
CA HIS A 455 -0.34 16.90 11.65
C HIS A 455 -0.58 18.07 10.69
N THR A 456 -1.45 19.04 11.04
CA THR A 456 -1.66 20.29 10.26
C THR A 456 -0.45 21.23 10.24
N ARG A 457 0.61 20.90 10.99
CA ARG A 457 1.91 21.57 10.94
C ARG A 457 2.85 20.99 9.89
N GLY A 458 2.56 19.81 9.34
CA GLY A 458 3.48 19.07 8.48
C GLY A 458 4.65 18.45 9.25
N GLU A 459 5.59 17.86 8.51
CA GLU A 459 6.85 17.31 9.03
C GLU A 459 8.02 17.86 8.22
N GLU A 460 8.92 18.60 8.87
CA GLU A 460 10.16 19.10 8.26
C GLU A 460 11.18 17.97 8.16
N GLY A 461 11.92 17.92 7.04
CA GLY A 461 13.04 16.98 6.88
C GLY A 461 14.06 17.15 8.00
N ASP A 462 14.64 16.03 8.45
CA ASP A 462 15.70 16.05 9.47
C ASP A 462 17.06 16.03 8.79
N ASP A 463 17.73 17.21 8.79
CA ASP A 463 19.05 17.46 8.21
C ASP A 463 20.15 16.46 8.65
N GLY A 464 19.90 15.64 9.68
CA GLY A 464 20.83 14.64 10.21
C GLY A 464 20.30 13.20 10.31
N ALA A 465 19.08 12.90 9.85
CA ALA A 465 18.59 11.53 9.77
C ALA A 465 18.87 10.94 8.37
N MET A 466 19.66 9.85 8.31
CA MET A 466 19.94 8.99 7.14
C MET A 466 19.61 9.57 5.75
N ASP A 467 20.66 9.86 4.95
CA ASP A 467 20.62 10.28 3.54
C ASP A 467 19.25 10.05 2.85
N GLY A 468 18.46 11.12 2.71
CA GLY A 468 17.19 11.08 1.97
C GLY A 468 15.89 11.17 2.80
N CYS A 469 15.92 11.62 4.05
CA CYS A 469 14.69 11.98 4.79
C CYS A 469 14.06 13.30 4.28
N GLU A 470 13.55 13.28 3.04
CA GLU A 470 12.74 14.35 2.45
C GLU A 470 11.48 14.65 3.28
N GLU A 471 10.94 15.87 3.17
CA GLU A 471 9.66 16.28 3.76
C GLU A 471 8.54 15.27 3.39
N GLU A 472 7.57 15.01 4.29
CA GLU A 472 6.41 14.18 3.93
C GLU A 472 5.40 15.02 3.12
N PRO A 473 5.34 14.87 1.78
CA PRO A 473 4.61 15.80 0.93
C PRO A 473 3.11 15.70 1.17
N PHE A 474 2.43 16.85 1.20
CA PHE A 474 0.99 16.98 1.44
C PHE A 474 0.49 16.51 2.82
N LEU A 475 1.36 16.14 3.78
CA LEU A 475 0.93 15.70 5.12
C LEU A 475 0.03 16.74 5.81
N ARG A 476 0.44 18.01 5.71
CA ARG A 476 -0.30 19.16 6.26
C ARG A 476 -1.67 19.32 5.59
N GLU A 477 -1.71 19.22 4.28
CA GLU A 477 -2.91 19.42 3.46
C GLU A 477 -3.93 18.31 3.73
N TRP A 478 -3.49 17.05 3.83
CA TRP A 478 -4.33 15.92 4.24
C TRP A 478 -4.82 16.04 5.68
N ALA A 479 -3.99 16.53 6.60
CA ALA A 479 -4.40 16.77 7.99
C ALA A 479 -5.43 17.90 8.11
N LEU A 480 -5.31 18.97 7.30
CA LEU A 480 -6.30 20.04 7.21
C LEU A 480 -7.63 19.53 6.62
N TRP A 481 -7.57 18.71 5.57
CA TRP A 481 -8.74 18.06 4.99
C TRP A 481 -9.45 17.12 5.99
N GLY A 482 -8.68 16.32 6.73
CA GLY A 482 -9.20 15.46 7.80
C GLY A 482 -9.85 16.26 8.92
N THR A 483 -9.18 17.31 9.40
CA THR A 483 -9.72 18.22 10.43
C THR A 483 -11.04 18.85 9.98
N ARG A 484 -11.13 19.31 8.72
CA ARG A 484 -12.38 19.81 8.13
C ARG A 484 -13.48 18.73 8.18
N ASN A 485 -13.21 17.53 7.67
CA ASN A 485 -14.23 16.46 7.58
C ASN A 485 -14.74 16.04 8.97
N LEU A 486 -13.86 16.02 9.98
CA LEU A 486 -14.23 15.77 11.37
C LEU A 486 -15.13 16.89 11.93
N CYS A 487 -14.77 18.17 11.72
CA CYS A 487 -15.56 19.33 12.15
C CYS A 487 -16.88 19.54 11.38
N GLU A 488 -16.99 19.04 10.15
CA GLU A 488 -18.20 19.08 9.32
C GLU A 488 -19.23 18.02 9.78
N ALA A 489 -18.76 16.91 10.37
CA ALA A 489 -19.60 15.79 10.75
C ALA A 489 -20.22 15.88 12.15
N ASP A 490 -19.56 16.54 13.12
CA ASP A 490 -20.05 16.64 14.51
C ASP A 490 -19.62 17.95 15.20
N ASP A 491 -20.60 18.67 15.75
CA ASP A 491 -20.38 19.87 16.58
C ASP A 491 -19.65 19.55 17.90
N VAL A 492 -19.72 18.32 18.41
CA VAL A 492 -18.95 17.88 19.58
C VAL A 492 -17.45 17.90 19.26
N ILE A 493 -17.04 17.43 18.08
CA ILE A 493 -15.63 17.50 17.64
C ILE A 493 -15.19 18.95 17.48
N ARG A 494 -16.04 19.81 16.90
CA ARG A 494 -15.73 21.24 16.77
C ARG A 494 -15.50 21.88 18.14
N LYS A 495 -16.37 21.61 19.13
CA LYS A 495 -16.21 22.09 20.51
C LYS A 495 -14.97 21.51 21.20
N GLU A 496 -14.66 20.25 20.97
CA GLU A 496 -13.43 19.61 21.47
C GLU A 496 -12.18 20.33 20.96
N ILE A 497 -12.18 20.78 19.70
CA ILE A 497 -11.09 21.59 19.11
C ILE A 497 -11.13 23.04 19.60
N GLU A 498 -12.31 23.66 19.75
CA GLU A 498 -12.47 25.03 20.25
C GLU A 498 -11.92 25.22 21.68
N VAL A 499 -11.97 24.17 22.52
CA VAL A 499 -11.37 24.19 23.87
C VAL A 499 -9.87 23.87 23.90
N LEU A 500 -9.23 23.51 22.78
CA LEU A 500 -7.77 23.34 22.70
C LEU A 500 -7.07 24.70 22.70
N ALA A 501 -6.91 25.27 23.89
CA ALA A 501 -6.11 26.46 24.11
C ALA A 501 -4.59 26.13 24.07
N PRO A 502 -3.74 27.01 23.53
CA PRO A 502 -2.29 26.86 23.64
C PRO A 502 -1.84 27.06 25.09
N GLU A 503 -1.43 25.99 25.77
CA GLU A 503 -0.97 26.03 27.17
C GLU A 503 0.38 26.75 27.34
N LYS A 504 1.27 26.64 26.35
CA LYS A 504 2.63 27.16 26.38
C LYS A 504 3.07 27.58 24.98
N ILE A 505 3.79 28.69 24.90
CA ILE A 505 4.52 29.10 23.70
C ILE A 505 6.00 28.80 23.94
N LEU A 506 6.62 28.10 22.99
CA LEU A 506 8.05 27.85 22.99
C LEU A 506 8.77 29.05 22.35
N GLU A 507 9.91 29.45 22.90
CA GLU A 507 10.70 30.55 22.35
C GLU A 507 11.24 30.16 20.96
N ALA A 508 10.99 31.01 19.97
CA ALA A 508 11.56 30.88 18.64
C ALA A 508 12.89 31.65 18.56
N GLU A 509 13.97 30.95 18.20
CA GLU A 509 15.32 31.54 18.13
C GLU A 509 15.38 32.74 17.16
N GLU A 510 14.57 32.72 16.10
CA GLU A 510 14.45 33.85 15.16
C GLU A 510 13.80 35.10 15.74
N LEU A 511 12.83 34.95 16.65
CA LEU A 511 12.23 36.08 17.36
C LEU A 511 13.23 36.65 18.36
N MET A 512 13.91 35.78 19.11
CA MET A 512 14.98 36.14 20.05
C MET A 512 16.09 36.95 19.37
N LYS A 513 16.55 36.51 18.19
CA LYS A 513 17.52 37.24 17.34
C LYS A 513 17.04 38.63 16.91
N ARG A 514 15.74 38.91 16.94
CA ARG A 514 15.12 40.20 16.61
C ARG A 514 14.72 41.03 17.84
N GLY A 515 15.09 40.61 19.06
CA GLY A 515 14.71 41.29 20.30
C GLY A 515 13.23 41.12 20.69
N LEU A 516 12.59 40.05 20.18
CA LEU A 516 11.18 39.75 20.36
C LEU A 516 11.00 38.40 21.08
N ARG A 517 9.98 38.29 21.93
CA ARG A 517 9.49 37.00 22.45
C ARG A 517 8.03 36.81 22.08
N ALA A 518 7.62 35.56 21.87
CA ALA A 518 6.20 35.23 21.77
C ALA A 518 5.69 34.81 23.16
N GLU A 519 4.56 35.37 23.59
CA GLU A 519 3.93 35.09 24.88
C GLU A 519 2.42 34.95 24.72
N LEU A 520 1.78 34.24 25.65
CA LEU A 520 0.33 34.14 25.69
C LEU A 520 -0.22 35.42 26.30
N ASN A 521 -1.18 36.06 25.62
CA ASN A 521 -1.92 37.15 26.22
C ASN A 521 -2.79 36.58 27.37
N PRO A 522 -2.56 37.00 28.64
CA PRO A 522 -3.30 36.43 29.78
C PRO A 522 -4.81 36.72 29.76
N GLU A 523 -5.26 37.73 29.01
CA GLU A 523 -6.68 38.09 28.91
C GLU A 523 -7.42 37.30 27.83
N THR A 524 -6.73 36.86 26.77
CA THR A 524 -7.37 36.24 25.59
C THR A 524 -6.90 34.82 25.29
N GLY A 525 -5.86 34.33 25.97
CA GLY A 525 -5.21 33.04 25.68
C GLY A 525 -4.51 32.97 24.31
N LYS A 526 -4.49 34.07 23.53
CA LYS A 526 -3.94 34.09 22.17
C LYS A 526 -2.44 34.39 22.18
N PRO A 527 -1.64 33.77 21.30
CA PRO A 527 -0.26 34.16 21.07
C PRO A 527 -0.14 35.63 20.65
N ARG A 528 0.78 36.36 21.28
CA ARG A 528 1.23 37.70 20.86
C ARG A 528 2.75 37.76 20.84
N VAL A 529 3.31 38.59 19.97
CA VAL A 529 4.76 38.88 19.96
C VAL A 529 5.00 40.21 20.67
N VAL A 530 5.90 40.24 21.65
CA VAL A 530 6.27 41.43 22.41
C VAL A 530 7.77 41.67 22.33
N SER A 531 8.19 42.93 22.46
CA SER A 531 9.61 43.27 22.58
C SER A 531 10.13 42.94 23.98
N ILE A 532 11.31 42.33 24.04
CA ILE A 532 12.00 41.93 25.27
C ILE A 532 12.31 43.15 26.16
N GLU A 533 12.45 44.34 25.58
CA GLU A 533 12.67 45.60 26.31
C GLU A 533 11.41 46.13 27.03
N LYS A 534 10.20 45.67 26.65
CA LYS A 534 8.94 46.13 27.25
C LYS A 534 8.43 45.22 28.37
N SER A 535 8.77 43.93 28.37
CA SER A 535 8.32 42.99 29.41
C SER A 535 8.92 43.28 30.80
N SER A 536 10.14 43.81 30.85
CA SER A 536 10.86 44.08 32.10
C SER A 536 10.34 45.27 32.92
N LYS A 537 9.47 46.12 32.36
CA LYS A 537 8.80 47.19 33.11
C LYS A 537 7.56 46.72 33.87
N VAL A 538 6.83 45.75 33.34
CA VAL A 538 5.55 45.28 33.91
C VAL A 538 5.78 44.53 35.22
N GLU A 539 6.87 43.76 35.34
CA GLU A 539 7.20 43.03 36.58
C GLU A 539 7.70 43.93 37.72
N MET A 540 8.18 45.16 37.45
CA MET A 540 8.58 46.10 38.52
C MET A 540 7.40 46.90 39.09
N GLU A 541 6.37 47.22 38.30
CA GLU A 541 5.25 48.04 38.77
C GLU A 541 4.29 47.27 39.69
N THR A 542 4.14 45.95 39.51
CA THR A 542 3.28 45.11 40.36
C THR A 542 3.85 44.84 41.76
N VAL A 543 5.17 44.96 41.95
CA VAL A 543 5.82 44.76 43.27
C VAL A 543 5.89 46.07 44.08
N SER A 544 5.73 47.23 43.45
CA SER A 544 5.87 48.55 44.09
C SER A 544 4.64 48.99 44.91
N ALA A 545 3.47 48.35 44.73
CA ALA A 545 2.19 48.80 45.28
C ALA A 545 1.95 48.44 46.77
N LEU A 546 2.86 47.76 47.46
CA LEU A 546 2.70 47.30 48.84
C LEU A 546 3.94 47.55 49.71
N GLY A 547 4.05 48.75 50.30
CA GLY A 547 5.05 49.04 51.33
C GLY A 547 5.30 50.53 51.57
N GLY A 548 4.92 51.05 52.74
CA GLY A 548 5.13 52.46 53.11
C GLY A 548 6.58 52.80 53.50
N GLY A 549 6.90 54.10 53.51
CA GLY A 549 8.19 54.64 54.00
C GLY A 549 8.33 54.61 55.54
N PRO A 550 9.25 55.40 56.17
CA PRO A 550 9.63 56.77 55.78
C PRO A 550 11.12 57.22 56.01
N MET A 551 11.43 58.48 55.63
CA MET A 551 12.57 59.34 56.06
C MET A 551 14.03 58.86 55.75
N ALA A 552 15.01 59.67 55.31
CA ALA A 552 15.37 61.04 55.73
C ALA A 552 16.41 61.75 54.80
N THR A 553 16.49 63.09 54.91
CA THR A 553 17.67 63.98 54.70
C THR A 553 18.48 64.02 53.39
N ARG A 554 17.99 64.80 52.43
CA ARG A 554 18.57 66.12 52.00
C ARG A 554 20.11 66.30 51.98
N ARG A 555 20.72 66.37 50.79
CA ARG A 555 21.88 67.26 50.51
C ARG A 555 21.89 67.78 49.07
N THR A 556 22.35 69.03 48.87
CA THR A 556 22.16 69.82 47.64
C THR A 556 23.49 70.37 47.08
N LYS A 557 23.64 70.36 45.74
CA LYS A 557 24.24 71.41 44.87
C LYS A 557 24.28 70.89 43.41
N LYS A 558 23.50 71.46 42.48
CA LYS A 558 23.81 72.60 41.59
C LYS A 558 24.95 72.30 40.59
N VAL A 559 24.72 72.07 39.28
CA VAL A 559 24.00 72.82 38.19
C VAL A 559 24.89 73.81 37.42
N ARG A 560 24.99 73.58 36.10
CA ARG A 560 24.84 74.54 34.97
C ARG A 560 24.66 73.70 33.69
N HIS A 561 23.49 73.73 33.03
CA HIS A 561 23.07 74.66 31.95
C HIS A 561 23.98 74.57 30.71
N VAL A 562 23.44 74.47 29.49
CA VAL A 562 22.63 75.52 28.82
C VAL A 562 21.32 75.01 28.17
N GLU A 563 20.27 75.82 28.25
CA GLU A 563 18.99 75.71 27.51
C GLU A 563 19.09 76.42 26.15
N THR A 564 18.42 76.01 25.08
CA THR A 564 17.04 76.39 24.65
C THR A 564 16.87 75.81 23.21
N GLN A 565 15.70 75.66 22.56
CA GLN A 565 14.49 76.51 22.46
C GLN A 565 13.19 75.69 22.23
N LYS A 566 12.05 76.37 22.37
CA LYS A 566 10.66 75.91 22.14
C LYS A 566 10.26 75.89 20.64
N ASN A 567 9.19 75.15 20.31
CA ASN A 567 7.84 75.65 19.92
C ASN A 567 6.88 74.42 19.98
N GLU A 568 5.65 74.46 20.48
CA GLU A 568 4.44 75.14 19.93
C GLU A 568 4.20 74.66 18.46
N ASP A 569 3.10 73.97 18.11
CA ASP A 569 1.72 74.14 18.58
C ASP A 569 0.79 72.90 18.39
N ASP A 570 -0.48 73.07 18.79
CA ASP A 570 -1.72 72.35 18.40
C ASP A 570 -2.11 70.96 18.96
N ARG A 571 -3.30 70.96 19.59
CA ARG A 571 -4.12 69.77 19.89
C ARG A 571 -5.12 69.53 18.74
N LYS A 572 -5.24 68.29 18.26
CA LYS A 572 -6.49 67.77 17.65
C LYS A 572 -6.72 66.31 18.02
N GLU A 573 -7.96 65.98 18.38
CA GLU A 573 -8.44 64.60 18.45
C GLU A 573 -8.51 64.02 17.03
N VAL A 574 -8.02 62.80 16.84
CA VAL A 574 -8.36 61.97 15.67
C VAL A 574 -8.64 60.54 16.15
N ARG A 575 -9.63 59.93 15.49
CA ARG A 575 -10.13 58.57 15.67
C ARG A 575 -9.03 57.51 15.70
N ALA A 576 -9.35 56.36 16.30
CA ALA A 576 -8.67 55.11 15.98
C ALA A 576 -8.83 54.81 14.48
N GLU A 577 -7.70 54.65 13.80
CA GLU A 577 -7.65 54.07 12.45
C GLU A 577 -7.26 52.59 12.61
N GLU A 578 -8.13 51.69 12.14
CA GLU A 578 -7.76 50.29 11.96
C GLU A 578 -6.82 50.22 10.74
N GLU A 579 -5.53 49.94 10.96
CA GLU A 579 -4.59 49.75 9.86
C GLU A 579 -4.93 48.46 9.09
N GLU A 580 -5.66 48.63 7.99
CA GLU A 580 -5.97 47.57 7.03
C GLU A 580 -4.68 47.04 6.38
N PHE A 581 -4.35 45.78 6.65
CA PHE A 581 -3.11 45.15 6.21
C PHE A 581 -3.05 45.03 4.67
N GLN A 582 -2.26 45.88 4.02
CA GLN A 582 -2.06 45.81 2.57
C GLN A 582 -1.07 44.71 2.18
N ILE A 583 -1.54 43.78 1.34
CA ILE A 583 -0.73 42.69 0.78
C ILE A 583 0.38 43.27 -0.13
N PRO A 584 1.65 42.87 0.04
CA PRO A 584 2.76 43.33 -0.81
C PRO A 584 2.55 43.01 -2.30
N LYS A 585 2.79 43.99 -3.18
CA LYS A 585 2.56 43.90 -4.64
C LYS A 585 3.35 42.81 -5.39
N ASN A 586 4.29 42.15 -4.73
CA ASN A 586 5.07 41.02 -5.24
C ASN A 586 4.49 39.64 -4.86
N TRP A 587 3.45 39.58 -4.03
CA TRP A 587 2.72 38.34 -3.77
C TRP A 587 1.69 38.09 -4.88
N LYS A 588 2.02 37.16 -5.79
CA LYS A 588 1.02 36.56 -6.67
C LYS A 588 0.19 35.57 -5.85
N VAL A 589 -0.96 36.02 -5.37
CA VAL A 589 -2.03 35.13 -4.94
C VAL A 589 -2.48 34.34 -6.19
N ALA A 590 -2.31 33.02 -6.17
CA ALA A 590 -3.00 32.16 -7.12
C ALA A 590 -4.45 32.01 -6.64
N GLU A 591 -5.40 32.36 -7.49
CA GLU A 591 -6.83 32.17 -7.22
C GLU A 591 -7.14 30.67 -7.15
N LEU A 592 -7.86 30.26 -6.09
CA LEU A 592 -8.36 28.91 -5.82
C LEU A 592 -9.88 28.97 -5.67
#